data_AF-A0A1G9A8Z7-F1
#
_entry.id   AF-A0A1G9A8Z7-F1
#
_cell.length_a   1.000
_cell.length_b   1.000
_cell.length_c   1.000
_cell.angle_alpha   90.00
_cell.angle_beta   90.00
_cell.angle_gamma   90.00
#
_symmetry.space_group_name_H-M   'P 1'
#
loop_
_entity.id
_entity.type
_entity.pdbx_description
1 polymer ?
#
loop_
_entity_poly.entity_id
_entity_poly.type
_entity_poly.pdbx_seq_one_letter_code
_entity_poly.pdbx_strand_id
1 'polypeptide(L)'
;MAQLGCRLRHVLQEGFLMSIIQQPTLFDIDFLEKLDVQEKYQEILSPLEWGKVLALFEKESRVGPPVKLNYQALLRSLMVRIHENIPTQKALIARLKSDLRLKLSVGFLY
;
A
#
# COMPACT_ATOMS: atom_id res chain seq x y z
N MET A 1 28.66 -50.52 1.52
CA MET A 1 28.39 -50.17 0.10
C MET A 1 26.89 -50.02 -0.07
N ALA A 2 26.46 -48.91 -0.68
CA ALA A 2 25.14 -48.60 -1.23
C ALA A 2 23.98 -48.24 -0.27
N GLN A 3 23.60 -46.96 -0.39
CA GLN A 3 22.35 -46.32 0.04
C GLN A 3 21.13 -46.92 -0.66
N LEU A 4 19.95 -46.77 -0.06
CA LEU A 4 18.65 -46.45 -0.70
C LEU A 4 17.65 -46.32 0.47
N GLY A 5 17.25 -45.12 0.87
CA GLY A 5 16.29 -44.32 0.11
C GLY A 5 14.95 -44.40 0.82
N CYS A 6 14.83 -43.72 1.96
CA CYS A 6 13.60 -43.65 2.75
C CYS A 6 12.52 -42.91 1.94
N ARG A 7 11.77 -43.70 1.18
CA ARG A 7 10.64 -43.32 0.35
C ARG A 7 9.39 -43.35 1.22
N LEU A 8 8.99 -42.20 1.75
CA LEU A 8 7.58 -41.86 1.95
C LEU A 8 7.46 -40.35 2.21
N ARG A 9 7.86 -39.57 1.20
CA ARG A 9 7.53 -38.15 1.08
C ARG A 9 6.49 -38.03 -0.03
N HIS A 10 5.25 -38.34 0.30
CA HIS A 10 4.10 -37.97 -0.50
C HIS A 10 2.84 -38.19 0.34
N VAL A 11 1.88 -37.28 0.19
CA VAL A 11 0.57 -37.20 0.86
C VAL A 11 0.59 -36.29 2.08
N LEU A 12 -0.10 -35.15 1.94
CA LEU A 12 -0.28 -34.00 2.84
C LEU A 12 0.71 -32.81 2.66
N GLN A 13 1.13 -32.56 1.43
CA GLN A 13 0.91 -31.22 0.86
C GLN A 13 -0.45 -31.26 0.15
N GLU A 14 -1.11 -30.12 -0.02
CA GLU A 14 -2.50 -29.93 -0.47
C GLU A 14 -3.48 -29.75 0.71
N GLY A 15 -3.70 -28.49 1.10
CA GLY A 15 -4.81 -28.08 1.95
C GLY A 15 -4.38 -27.57 3.32
N PHE A 16 -4.19 -26.25 3.41
CA PHE A 16 -4.20 -25.50 4.67
C PHE A 16 -2.91 -25.52 5.52
N LEU A 17 -1.79 -25.00 4.97
CA LEU A 17 -0.70 -24.51 5.82
C LEU A 17 -0.33 -23.06 5.46
N MET A 18 -0.70 -22.17 6.37
CA MET A 18 -0.12 -20.85 6.65
C MET A 18 -0.07 -19.79 5.54
N SER A 19 -0.98 -18.83 5.62
CA SER A 19 -0.51 -17.45 5.82
C SER A 19 -0.79 -17.06 7.27
N ILE A 20 0.06 -17.52 8.19
CA ILE A 20 0.14 -16.80 9.46
C ILE A 20 0.75 -15.45 9.05
N ILE A 21 -0.08 -14.41 8.98
CA ILE A 21 0.35 -13.04 8.75
C ILE A 21 1.13 -12.63 10.01
N GLN A 22 2.40 -13.05 10.10
CA GLN A 22 3.33 -12.56 11.08
C GLN A 22 4.15 -11.50 10.38
N GLN A 23 3.92 -10.24 10.73
CA GLN A 23 4.94 -9.23 10.51
C GLN A 23 6.14 -9.70 11.35
N PRO A 24 7.28 -10.03 10.72
CA PRO A 24 8.40 -10.65 11.41
C PRO A 24 8.96 -9.75 12.51
N THR A 25 8.75 -8.43 12.43
CA THR A 25 9.10 -7.49 13.49
C THR A 25 8.11 -6.32 13.60
N LEU A 26 7.97 -5.76 14.82
CA LEU A 26 7.43 -4.42 15.04
C LEU A 26 8.44 -3.33 14.61
N PHE A 27 9.71 -3.72 14.44
CA PHE A 27 10.88 -2.88 14.15
C PHE A 27 10.95 -2.38 12.69
N ASP A 28 10.14 -2.92 11.78
CA ASP A 28 10.03 -2.43 10.40
C ASP A 28 9.44 -1.01 10.34
N ILE A 29 8.56 -0.63 11.29
CA ILE A 29 8.00 0.74 11.34
C ILE A 29 9.09 1.77 11.66
N ASP A 30 9.99 1.47 12.59
CA ASP A 30 11.12 2.35 12.93
C ASP A 30 12.07 2.54 11.75
N PHE A 31 12.19 1.55 10.88
CA PHE A 31 12.93 1.67 9.63
C PHE A 31 12.19 2.57 8.63
N LEU A 32 10.89 2.37 8.45
CA LEU A 32 10.05 3.19 7.58
C LEU A 32 10.08 4.67 7.99
N GLU A 33 10.09 4.99 9.29
CA GLU A 33 10.17 6.37 9.77
C GLU A 33 11.51 7.06 9.49
N LYS A 34 12.59 6.29 9.28
CA LYS A 34 13.91 6.82 8.93
C LYS A 34 14.10 7.02 7.43
N LEU A 35 13.21 6.46 6.61
CA LEU A 35 13.25 6.61 5.16
C LEU A 35 12.92 8.04 4.75
N ASP A 36 13.34 8.39 3.55
CA ASP A 36 12.89 9.62 2.95
C ASP A 36 11.37 9.64 2.77
N VAL A 37 10.75 10.82 2.82
CA VAL A 37 9.29 10.99 2.65
C VAL A 37 8.77 10.26 1.40
N GLN A 38 9.52 10.30 0.29
CA GLN A 38 9.09 9.63 -0.92
C GLN A 38 9.13 8.10 -0.77
N GLU A 39 10.25 7.56 -0.31
CA GLU A 39 10.46 6.13 -0.12
C GLU A 39 9.53 5.56 0.96
N LYS A 40 9.38 6.26 2.09
CA LYS A 40 8.49 5.90 3.19
C LYS A 40 7.08 5.63 2.71
N TYR A 41 6.49 6.56 1.97
CA TYR A 41 5.11 6.37 1.50
C TYR A 41 5.00 5.39 0.33
N GLN A 42 6.05 5.19 -0.48
CA GLN A 42 6.03 4.07 -1.43
C GLN A 42 5.98 2.73 -0.70
N GLU A 43 6.82 2.54 0.33
CA GLU A 43 6.89 1.29 1.10
C GLU A 43 5.63 1.04 1.94
N ILE A 44 5.10 2.06 2.65
CA ILE A 44 3.86 1.93 3.43
C ILE A 44 2.67 1.53 2.53
N LEU A 45 2.68 1.99 1.28
CA LEU A 45 1.57 1.82 0.34
C LEU A 45 1.80 0.68 -0.67
N SER A 46 2.97 0.04 -0.66
CA SER A 46 3.34 -1.05 -1.57
C SER A 46 2.53 -2.33 -1.39
N PRO A 47 2.06 -2.71 -0.17
CA PRO A 47 1.29 -3.94 0.00
C PRO A 47 -0.13 -3.86 -0.57
N LEU A 48 -0.60 -2.65 -0.93
CA LEU A 48 -1.93 -2.42 -1.46
C LEU A 48 -1.93 -2.65 -2.98
N GLU A 49 -2.74 -3.63 -3.42
CA GLU A 49 -3.05 -3.87 -4.83
C GLU A 49 -3.93 -2.74 -5.39
N TRP A 50 -3.30 -1.61 -5.78
CA TRP A 50 -4.00 -0.39 -6.21
C TRP A 50 -4.99 -0.61 -7.34
N GLY A 51 -4.74 -1.54 -8.26
CA GLY A 51 -5.70 -1.86 -9.33
C GLY A 51 -7.05 -2.35 -8.78
N LYS A 52 -7.04 -3.21 -7.76
CA LYS A 52 -8.27 -3.71 -7.13
C LYS A 52 -8.97 -2.64 -6.31
N VAL A 53 -8.20 -1.82 -5.60
CA VAL A 53 -8.74 -0.70 -4.81
C VAL A 53 -9.41 0.32 -5.72
N LEU A 54 -8.77 0.69 -6.82
CA LEU A 54 -9.28 1.68 -7.75
C LEU A 54 -10.51 1.18 -8.51
N ALA A 55 -10.57 -0.11 -8.83
CA ALA A 55 -11.75 -0.73 -9.43
C ALA A 55 -13.03 -0.53 -8.60
N LEU A 56 -12.93 -0.39 -7.27
CA LEU A 56 -14.08 -0.09 -6.40
C LEU A 56 -14.64 1.33 -6.59
N PHE A 57 -13.82 2.24 -7.13
CA PHE A 57 -14.17 3.64 -7.38
C PHE A 57 -14.32 3.92 -8.88
N GLU A 58 -14.17 2.90 -9.72
CA GLU A 58 -14.44 3.01 -11.15
C GLU A 58 -15.92 3.25 -11.38
N LYS A 59 -16.20 4.19 -12.28
CA LYS A 59 -17.56 4.53 -12.65
C LYS A 59 -18.11 3.43 -13.55
N GLU A 60 -19.10 2.68 -13.06
CA GLU A 60 -19.78 1.64 -13.88
C GLU A 60 -20.58 2.25 -15.05
N SER A 61 -21.07 3.48 -14.86
CA SER A 61 -21.92 4.16 -15.84
C SER A 61 -21.13 4.91 -16.91
N ARG A 62 -21.46 4.66 -18.18
CA ARG A 62 -20.93 5.40 -19.34
C ARG A 62 -21.53 6.80 -19.49
N VAL A 63 -22.58 7.15 -18.75
CA VAL A 63 -23.30 8.43 -18.87
C VAL A 63 -22.98 9.38 -17.73
N GLY A 64 -22.93 10.68 -18.03
CA GLY A 64 -22.56 11.75 -17.09
C GLY A 64 -21.08 12.13 -17.16
N PRO A 65 -20.65 13.19 -16.45
CA PRO A 65 -19.30 13.73 -16.57
C PRO A 65 -18.22 12.69 -16.25
N PRO A 66 -17.08 12.72 -16.95
CA PRO A 66 -15.94 11.87 -16.64
C PRO A 66 -15.38 12.23 -15.27
N VAL A 67 -14.96 11.21 -14.51
CA VAL A 67 -14.29 11.46 -13.24
C VAL A 67 -12.88 11.94 -13.54
N LYS A 68 -12.67 13.26 -13.43
CA LYS A 68 -11.34 13.90 -13.61
C LYS A 68 -10.42 13.73 -12.39
N LEU A 69 -10.87 13.00 -11.37
CA LEU A 69 -10.18 12.90 -10.10
C LEU A 69 -9.17 11.74 -10.15
N ASN A 70 -7.92 12.02 -9.80
CA ASN A 70 -6.94 10.97 -9.53
C ASN A 70 -7.27 10.32 -8.17
N TYR A 71 -8.14 9.31 -8.19
CA TYR A 71 -8.57 8.57 -6.99
C TYR A 71 -7.40 7.93 -6.26
N GLN A 72 -6.39 7.47 -6.99
CA GLN A 72 -5.20 6.90 -6.39
C GLN A 72 -4.48 7.93 -5.53
N ALA A 73 -4.19 9.10 -6.10
CA ALA A 73 -3.54 10.17 -5.35
C ALA A 73 -4.38 10.70 -4.19
N LEU A 74 -5.71 10.77 -4.37
CA LEU A 74 -6.63 11.12 -3.29
C LEU A 74 -6.57 10.11 -2.14
N LEU A 75 -6.74 8.81 -2.43
CA LEU A 75 -6.72 7.77 -1.40
C LEU A 75 -5.36 7.71 -0.69
N ARG A 76 -4.25 7.79 -1.44
CA ARG A 76 -2.90 7.88 -0.88
C ARG A 76 -2.77 9.07 0.06
N SER A 77 -3.26 10.26 -0.33
CA SER A 77 -3.22 11.45 0.53
C SER A 77 -4.06 11.32 1.79
N LEU A 78 -5.18 10.60 1.75
CA LEU A 78 -6.00 10.31 2.93
C LEU A 78 -5.30 9.35 3.88
N MET A 79 -4.60 8.34 3.35
CA MET A 79 -3.78 7.42 4.15
C MET A 79 -2.63 8.15 4.84
N VAL A 80 -1.93 9.04 4.12
CA VAL A 80 -0.92 9.92 4.73
C VAL A 80 -1.53 10.75 5.86
N ARG A 81 -2.70 11.34 5.64
CA ARG A 81 -3.38 12.12 6.69
C ARG A 81 -3.65 11.28 7.95
N ILE A 82 -4.06 10.03 7.80
CA ILE A 82 -4.29 9.12 8.95
C ILE A 82 -2.96 8.82 9.65
N HIS A 83 -1.92 8.49 8.89
CA HIS A 83 -0.60 8.15 9.42
C HIS A 83 0.08 9.33 10.14
N GLU A 84 0.08 10.52 9.54
CA GLU A 84 0.63 11.75 10.13
C GLU A 84 -0.31 12.40 11.16
N ASN A 85 -1.49 11.82 11.43
CA ASN A 85 -2.52 12.38 12.30
C ASN A 85 -2.90 13.83 11.95
N ILE A 86 -2.99 14.15 10.66
CA ILE A 86 -3.37 15.49 10.21
C ILE A 86 -4.86 15.72 10.51
N PRO A 87 -5.21 16.68 11.37
CA PRO A 87 -6.55 16.74 11.96
C PRO A 87 -7.64 17.03 10.93
N THR A 88 -7.34 17.85 9.91
CA THR A 88 -8.34 18.31 8.93
C THR A 88 -7.88 18.14 7.49
N GLN A 89 -8.84 18.02 6.58
CA GLN A 89 -8.57 18.00 5.15
C GLN A 89 -7.92 19.31 4.67
N LYS A 90 -8.28 20.47 5.25
CA LYS A 90 -7.65 21.75 4.93
C LYS A 90 -6.16 21.76 5.28
N ALA A 91 -5.79 21.20 6.43
CA ALA A 91 -4.40 21.06 6.83
C ALA A 91 -3.62 20.13 5.89
N LEU A 92 -4.23 19.02 5.46
CA LEU A 92 -3.63 18.13 4.45
C LEU A 92 -3.37 18.88 3.13
N ILE A 93 -4.35 19.63 2.64
CA ILE A 93 -4.21 20.42 1.40
C ILE A 93 -3.10 21.47 1.55
N ALA A 94 -3.03 22.17 2.68
CA ALA A 94 -1.98 23.15 2.94
C ALA A 94 -0.59 22.49 2.97
N ARG A 95 -0.48 21.29 3.56
CA ARG A 95 0.76 20.51 3.61
C ARG A 95 1.19 20.03 2.24
N LEU A 96 0.26 19.49 1.43
CA LEU A 96 0.54 19.08 0.05
C LEU A 96 0.94 20.24 -0.87
N LYS A 97 0.50 21.47 -0.56
CA LYS A 97 0.93 22.67 -1.30
C LYS A 97 2.32 23.15 -0.90
N SER A 98 2.70 22.99 0.37
CA SER A 98 4.00 23.44 0.87
C SER A 98 5.11 22.41 0.71
N ASP A 99 4.78 21.12 0.70
CA ASP A 99 5.73 20.01 0.63
C ASP A 99 5.65 19.29 -0.72
N LEU A 100 6.55 19.67 -1.63
CA LEU A 100 6.64 19.05 -2.96
C LEU A 100 6.96 17.55 -2.89
N ARG A 101 7.78 17.13 -1.93
CA ARG A 101 8.22 15.73 -1.82
C ARG A 101 7.04 14.84 -1.44
N LEU A 102 6.25 15.30 -0.47
CA LEU A 102 5.00 14.65 -0.10
C LEU A 102 3.99 14.65 -1.27
N LYS A 103 3.86 15.78 -1.98
CA LYS A 103 2.95 15.88 -3.13
C LYS A 103 3.27 14.84 -4.20
N LEU A 104 4.56 14.67 -4.52
CA LEU A 104 5.05 13.70 -5.49
C LEU A 104 4.89 12.25 -4.99
N SER A 105 5.16 11.99 -3.71
CA SER A 105 5.07 10.64 -3.14
C SER A 105 3.65 10.06 -3.19
N VAL A 106 2.63 10.90 -2.99
CA VAL A 106 1.23 10.47 -3.10
C VAL A 106 0.73 10.40 -4.54
N GLY A 107 1.48 10.90 -5.53
CA GLY A 107 1.15 10.78 -6.95
C GLY A 107 0.46 12.00 -7.58
N PHE A 108 0.53 13.18 -6.95
CA PHE A 108 0.12 14.42 -7.59
C PHE A 108 1.27 14.96 -8.45
N LEU A 109 1.22 14.67 -9.74
CA LEU A 109 2.09 15.24 -10.76
C LEU A 109 1.36 16.43 -11.38
N TYR A 110 1.86 17.65 -11.14
CA TYR A 110 1.33 18.95 -11.57
C TYR A 110 0.11 19.46 -10.80
#